data_AF-A0A936AM24-F1
#
_entry.id   AF-A0A936AM24-F1
#
_cell.length_a   1.000
_cell.length_b   1.000
_cell.length_c   1.000
_cell.angle_alpha   90.00
_cell.angle_beta   90.00
_cell.angle_gamma   90.00
#
_symmetry.space_group_name_H-M   'P 1'
#
loop_
_entity.id
_entity.type
_entity.pdbx_description
1 polymer ?
#
loop_
_entity_poly.entity_id
_entity_poly.type
_entity_poly.pdbx_seq_one_letter_code
_entity_poly.pdbx_strand_id
1 'polypeptide(L)'
;MSQQSDCAQRAASLFRESYGEGRTNLLRAPARINILGEHVDYVSYIPTASLPFGSHEHQMVMAYAPLDNLEVEGASTLADYDPFKFTFSEFADEAGRGAGWEEYIFGRPMPVAHWSNYIKGAVLYSSLRDPDKVRKGFRFTIDSTIPPREAHRHPRQ
;
A
#
# COMPACT_ATOMS: atom_id res chain seq x y z
N MET A 1 -5.28 -12.48 -24.04
CA MET A 1 -4.25 -12.33 -22.99
C MET A 1 -4.96 -11.97 -21.70
N SER A 2 -4.59 -12.53 -20.56
CA SER A 2 -5.37 -12.33 -19.32
C SER A 2 -5.03 -10.97 -18.70
N GLN A 3 -6.01 -10.28 -18.10
CA GLN A 3 -5.81 -8.95 -17.50
C GLN A 3 -4.67 -8.89 -16.46
N GLN A 4 -4.36 -10.04 -15.82
CA GLN A 4 -3.23 -10.19 -14.91
C GLN A 4 -1.86 -10.11 -15.61
N SER A 5 -1.71 -10.69 -16.81
CA SER A 5 -0.46 -10.56 -17.58
C SER A 5 -0.19 -9.11 -17.95
N ASP A 6 -1.24 -8.33 -18.16
CA ASP A 6 -1.14 -6.96 -18.65
C ASP A 6 -0.73 -5.98 -17.53
N CYS A 7 -1.31 -6.11 -16.33
CA CYS A 7 -0.89 -5.32 -15.15
C CYS A 7 0.58 -5.57 -14.79
N ALA A 8 1.00 -6.84 -14.78
CA ALA A 8 2.38 -7.21 -14.48
C ALA A 8 3.37 -6.63 -15.49
N GLN A 9 3.02 -6.67 -16.79
CA GLN A 9 3.84 -6.08 -17.83
C GLN A 9 3.96 -4.56 -17.69
N ARG A 10 2.86 -3.85 -17.43
CA ARG A 10 2.89 -2.38 -17.24
C ARG A 10 3.73 -1.98 -16.03
N ALA A 11 3.53 -2.64 -14.88
CA ALA A 11 4.35 -2.39 -13.69
C ALA A 11 5.84 -2.66 -13.98
N ALA A 12 6.17 -3.79 -14.61
CA ALA A 12 7.56 -4.12 -14.95
C ALA A 12 8.19 -3.17 -15.97
N SER A 13 7.42 -2.72 -16.98
CA SER A 13 7.90 -1.72 -17.95
C SER A 13 8.20 -0.39 -17.29
N LEU A 14 7.26 0.13 -16.47
CA LEU A 14 7.50 1.36 -15.72
C LEU A 14 8.70 1.22 -14.76
N PHE A 15 8.91 0.03 -14.19
CA PHE A 15 10.06 -0.21 -13.31
C PHE A 15 11.37 -0.03 -14.07
N ARG A 16 11.49 -0.64 -15.26
CA ARG A 16 12.69 -0.49 -16.11
C ARG A 16 12.91 0.95 -16.54
N GLU A 17 11.84 1.65 -16.89
CA GLU A 17 11.90 3.06 -17.29
C GLU A 17 12.34 3.97 -16.12
N SER A 18 11.85 3.71 -14.91
CA SER A 18 12.11 4.54 -13.74
C SER A 18 13.47 4.27 -13.09
N TYR A 19 13.89 2.99 -13.07
CA TYR A 19 15.00 2.53 -12.22
C TYR A 19 16.09 1.75 -12.98
N GLY A 20 15.90 1.52 -14.28
CA GLY A 20 16.83 0.78 -15.12
C GLY A 20 16.61 -0.73 -15.13
N GLU A 21 17.48 -1.43 -15.87
CA GLU A 21 17.45 -2.88 -16.02
C GLU A 21 17.83 -3.59 -14.71
N GLY A 22 17.16 -4.70 -14.42
CA GLY A 22 17.42 -5.48 -13.21
C GLY A 22 16.38 -6.56 -12.95
N ARG A 23 16.70 -7.46 -12.02
CA ARG A 23 15.74 -8.50 -11.60
C ARG A 23 14.71 -7.88 -10.66
N THR A 24 13.46 -7.89 -11.08
CA THR A 24 12.30 -7.49 -10.27
C THR A 24 11.52 -8.72 -9.80
N ASN A 25 10.89 -8.58 -8.65
CA ASN A 25 9.90 -9.52 -8.15
C ASN A 25 8.50 -8.93 -8.34
N LEU A 26 7.48 -9.78 -8.41
CA LEU A 26 6.09 -9.38 -8.57
C LEU A 26 5.26 -9.79 -7.35
N LEU A 27 4.47 -8.86 -6.82
CA LEU A 27 3.40 -9.13 -5.86
C LEU A 27 2.06 -8.80 -6.48
N ARG A 28 1.02 -9.53 -6.08
CA ARG A 28 -0.36 -9.31 -6.52
C ARG A 28 -1.29 -9.32 -5.33
N ALA A 29 -2.20 -8.34 -5.27
CA ALA A 29 -3.32 -8.31 -4.35
C ALA A 29 -4.63 -8.09 -5.12
N PRO A 30 -5.64 -8.98 -5.01
CA PRO A 30 -6.95 -8.73 -5.59
C PRO A 30 -7.71 -7.65 -4.81
N ALA A 31 -8.63 -6.93 -5.48
CA ALA A 31 -9.61 -6.09 -4.79
C ALA A 31 -10.50 -6.95 -3.89
N ARG A 32 -11.10 -6.35 -2.87
CA ARG A 32 -12.04 -7.03 -1.97
C ARG A 32 -13.45 -6.49 -2.13
N ILE A 33 -14.42 -7.39 -2.30
CA ILE A 33 -15.85 -7.09 -2.36
C ILE A 33 -16.48 -7.69 -1.11
N ASN A 34 -17.22 -6.88 -0.36
CA ASN A 34 -17.95 -7.36 0.81
C ASN A 34 -19.42 -7.58 0.42
N ILE A 35 -19.93 -8.79 0.62
CA ILE A 35 -21.31 -9.15 0.22
C ILE A 35 -22.28 -8.96 1.39
N LEU A 36 -21.81 -9.20 2.63
CA LEU A 36 -22.60 -9.08 3.85
C LEU A 36 -21.73 -8.54 4.98
N GLY A 37 -22.33 -7.78 5.90
CA GLY A 37 -21.64 -7.24 7.06
C GLY A 37 -20.74 -6.05 6.71
N GLU A 38 -21.29 -5.06 6.02
CA GLU A 38 -20.62 -3.75 5.96
C GLU A 38 -20.70 -3.08 7.33
N HIS A 39 -19.62 -2.46 7.79
CA HIS A 39 -19.55 -1.74 9.07
C HIS A 39 -19.76 -2.58 10.35
N VAL A 40 -19.67 -3.91 10.27
CA VAL A 40 -19.70 -4.81 11.44
C VAL A 40 -18.32 -5.35 11.81
N ASP A 41 -17.34 -5.20 10.93
CA ASP A 41 -15.98 -5.74 11.06
C ASP A 41 -15.16 -5.12 12.21
N TYR A 42 -15.56 -3.93 12.68
CA TYR A 42 -14.98 -3.26 13.83
C TYR A 42 -15.90 -3.26 15.08
N VAL A 43 -17.04 -3.97 15.05
CA VAL A 43 -18.02 -3.99 16.15
C VAL A 43 -18.00 -5.36 16.85
N SER A 44 -17.30 -5.44 17.98
CA SER A 44 -17.05 -6.70 18.70
C SER A 44 -18.27 -7.37 19.33
N TYR A 45 -19.37 -6.65 19.53
CA TYR A 45 -20.60 -7.17 20.16
C TYR A 45 -21.67 -7.65 19.16
N ILE A 46 -21.43 -7.49 17.85
CA ILE A 46 -22.31 -8.03 16.81
C ILE A 46 -21.73 -9.38 16.36
N PRO A 47 -22.43 -10.51 16.57
CA PRO A 47 -21.93 -11.84 16.23
C PRO A 47 -21.94 -12.14 14.72
N THR A 48 -22.31 -11.17 13.89
CA THR A 48 -22.40 -11.31 12.43
C THR A 48 -21.01 -11.23 11.82
N ALA A 49 -20.58 -12.31 11.18
CA ALA A 49 -19.37 -12.31 10.38
C ALA A 49 -19.55 -11.51 9.08
N SER A 50 -18.51 -10.78 8.67
CA SER A 50 -18.43 -10.22 7.32
C SER A 50 -18.15 -11.32 6.30
N LEU A 51 -18.65 -11.14 5.07
CA LEU A 51 -18.47 -12.11 3.97
C LEU A 51 -17.73 -11.46 2.78
N PRO A 52 -16.39 -11.36 2.85
CA PRO A 52 -15.58 -10.78 1.79
C PRO A 52 -15.15 -11.82 0.74
N PHE A 53 -15.05 -11.38 -0.51
CA PHE A 53 -14.46 -12.13 -1.62
C PHE A 53 -13.38 -11.31 -2.32
N GLY A 54 -12.35 -12.00 -2.81
CA GLY A 54 -11.38 -11.40 -3.72
C GLY A 54 -11.98 -11.26 -5.12
N SER A 55 -11.85 -10.07 -5.72
CA SER A 55 -12.25 -9.84 -7.10
C SER A 55 -11.35 -10.62 -8.05
N HIS A 56 -11.97 -11.22 -9.06
CA HIS A 56 -11.26 -11.79 -10.19
C HIS A 56 -10.81 -10.71 -11.20
N GLU A 57 -11.61 -9.65 -11.34
CA GLU A 57 -11.46 -8.61 -12.39
C GLU A 57 -10.55 -7.45 -11.95
N HIS A 58 -10.57 -7.12 -10.65
CA HIS A 58 -9.85 -5.98 -10.11
C HIS A 58 -8.70 -6.40 -9.19
N GLN A 59 -7.52 -5.85 -9.44
CA GLN A 59 -6.29 -6.21 -8.74
C GLN A 59 -5.28 -5.06 -8.75
N MET A 60 -4.32 -5.15 -7.84
CA MET A 60 -3.09 -4.36 -7.85
C MET A 60 -1.90 -5.30 -8.00
N VAL A 61 -0.97 -4.93 -8.88
CA VAL A 61 0.32 -5.62 -9.08
C VAL A 61 1.44 -4.66 -8.75
N MET A 62 2.43 -5.13 -8.00
CA MET A 62 3.63 -4.39 -7.66
C MET A 62 4.85 -5.11 -8.22
N ALA A 63 5.65 -4.40 -9.02
CA ALA A 63 7.00 -4.83 -9.36
C ALA A 63 7.99 -4.15 -8.40
N TYR A 64 8.89 -4.91 -7.77
CA TYR A 64 9.80 -4.35 -6.77
C TYR A 64 11.19 -4.99 -6.80
N ALA A 65 12.17 -4.24 -6.29
CA ALA A 65 13.52 -4.72 -6.03
C ALA A 65 14.07 -4.13 -4.72
N PRO A 66 14.83 -4.90 -3.93
CA PRO A 66 15.43 -4.41 -2.70
C PRO A 66 16.55 -3.41 -2.97
N LEU A 67 16.78 -2.51 -2.01
CA LEU A 67 17.93 -1.62 -1.94
C LEU A 67 18.84 -2.01 -0.76
N ASP A 68 20.10 -1.62 -0.82
CA ASP A 68 21.07 -1.84 0.27
C ASP A 68 21.13 -0.66 1.28
N ASN A 69 20.20 0.29 1.16
CA ASN A 69 19.96 1.37 2.11
C ASN A 69 18.54 1.25 2.70
N LEU A 70 18.09 2.22 3.51
CA LEU A 70 16.73 2.27 4.08
C LEU A 70 15.82 3.24 3.33
N GLU A 71 15.98 3.33 2.01
CA GLU A 71 15.19 4.23 1.18
C GLU A 71 14.03 3.50 0.49
N VAL A 72 12.90 4.18 0.35
CA VAL A 72 11.77 3.68 -0.42
C VAL A 72 11.50 4.65 -1.55
N GLU A 73 11.44 4.13 -2.78
CA GLU A 73 11.05 4.88 -3.97
C GLU A 73 9.87 4.17 -4.63
N GLY A 74 8.81 4.92 -4.91
CA GLY A 74 7.57 4.39 -5.46
C GLY A 74 7.09 5.19 -6.66
N ALA A 75 6.63 4.50 -7.69
CA ALA A 75 5.93 5.10 -8.83
C ALA A 75 4.66 4.31 -9.19
N SER A 76 3.73 4.94 -9.89
CA SER A 76 2.47 4.35 -10.32
C SER A 76 2.29 4.50 -11.83
N THR A 77 1.66 3.52 -12.47
CA THR A 77 1.23 3.63 -13.88
C THR A 77 0.00 4.52 -14.06
N LEU A 78 -0.69 4.87 -12.95
CA LEU A 78 -1.85 5.74 -12.94
C LEU A 78 -1.41 7.21 -12.83
N ALA A 79 -1.86 8.06 -13.75
CA ALA A 79 -1.39 9.44 -13.90
C ALA A 79 -1.62 10.34 -12.67
N ASP A 80 -2.67 10.09 -11.89
CA ASP A 80 -3.03 10.91 -10.71
C ASP A 80 -2.20 10.57 -9.45
N TYR A 81 -1.20 9.70 -9.58
CA TYR A 81 -0.41 9.16 -8.47
C TYR A 81 1.07 9.43 -8.68
N ASP A 82 1.48 10.65 -8.34
CA ASP A 82 2.86 11.12 -8.50
C ASP A 82 3.87 10.20 -7.79
N PRO A 83 5.07 10.02 -8.36
CA PRO A 83 6.13 9.26 -7.72
C PRO A 83 6.58 9.94 -6.42
N PHE A 84 7.09 9.15 -5.49
CA PHE A 84 7.61 9.65 -4.22
C PHE A 84 8.87 8.90 -3.80
N LYS A 85 9.58 9.51 -2.85
CA LYS A 85 10.73 8.92 -2.17
C LYS A 85 10.73 9.31 -0.71
N PHE A 86 11.09 8.37 0.17
CA PHE A 86 11.25 8.64 1.61
C PHE A 86 12.32 7.70 2.21
N THR A 87 12.80 8.05 3.40
CA THR A 87 13.71 7.20 4.19
C THR A 87 13.06 6.77 5.50
N PHE A 88 13.45 5.61 6.03
CA PHE A 88 12.94 5.10 7.31
C PHE A 88 13.21 6.04 8.48
N SER A 89 14.27 6.86 8.39
CA SER A 89 14.58 7.84 9.43
C SER A 89 13.50 8.91 9.60
N GLU A 90 12.63 9.11 8.61
CA GLU A 90 11.44 9.98 8.74
C GLU A 90 10.44 9.49 9.81
N PHE A 91 10.55 8.23 10.24
CA PHE A 91 9.68 7.62 11.25
C PHE A 91 10.42 7.15 12.50
N ALA A 92 11.70 7.53 12.66
CA ALA A 92 12.57 7.04 13.73
C ALA A 92 12.26 7.59 15.13
N ASP A 93 11.05 8.10 15.36
CA ASP A 93 10.62 8.48 16.70
C ASP A 93 10.62 7.24 17.62
N GLU A 94 11.47 7.28 18.63
CA GLU A 94 11.57 6.22 19.64
C GLU A 94 10.26 6.05 20.43
N ALA A 95 9.37 7.05 20.43
CA ALA A 95 8.08 7.01 21.12
C ALA A 95 7.15 5.86 20.68
N GLY A 96 7.37 5.26 19.49
CA GLY A 96 6.64 4.07 19.04
C GLY A 96 7.24 2.74 19.47
N ARG A 97 8.47 2.72 20.01
CA ARG A 97 9.16 1.49 20.42
C ARG A 97 8.63 1.07 21.79
N GLY A 98 7.54 0.28 21.78
CA GLY A 98 6.96 -0.33 22.98
C GLY A 98 5.52 0.05 23.29
N ALA A 99 5.00 1.11 22.65
CA ALA A 99 3.56 1.41 22.66
C ALA A 99 2.81 0.48 21.69
N GLY A 100 1.53 0.20 21.97
CA GLY A 100 0.69 -0.53 21.03
C GLY A 100 0.53 0.24 19.71
N TRP A 101 0.41 -0.47 18.58
CA TRP A 101 0.25 0.16 17.25
C TRP A 101 -0.88 1.20 17.20
N GLU A 102 -2.00 0.90 17.87
CA GLU A 102 -3.15 1.79 17.96
C GLU A 102 -2.82 3.09 18.70
N GLU A 103 -2.21 2.98 19.89
CA GLU A 103 -1.77 4.13 20.69
C GLU A 103 -0.80 5.03 19.89
N TYR A 104 0.13 4.41 19.16
CA TYR A 104 1.08 5.11 18.33
C TYR A 104 0.42 5.89 17.17
N ILE A 105 -0.56 5.30 16.46
CA ILE A 105 -1.27 6.00 15.37
C ILE A 105 -2.15 7.10 15.94
N PHE A 106 -2.95 6.81 16.96
CA PHE A 106 -3.94 7.76 17.48
C PHE A 106 -3.28 8.93 18.24
N GLY A 107 -2.02 8.79 18.66
CA GLY A 107 -1.22 9.87 19.26
C GLY A 107 -0.61 10.87 18.26
N ARG A 108 -0.82 10.72 16.95
CA ARG A 108 -0.20 11.56 15.90
C ARG A 108 -1.23 12.39 15.12
N PRO A 109 -0.84 13.57 14.59
CA PRO A 109 -1.70 14.33 13.69
C PRO A 109 -1.96 13.53 12.41
N MET A 110 -3.17 13.69 11.85
CA MET A 110 -3.53 13.06 10.59
C MET A 110 -2.64 13.61 9.46
N PRO A 111 -1.93 12.77 8.69
CA PRO A 111 -1.08 13.24 7.61
C PRO A 111 -1.91 13.83 6.47
N VAL A 112 -1.29 14.70 5.68
CA VAL A 112 -1.88 15.17 4.42
C VAL A 112 -2.18 13.96 3.52
N ALA A 113 -3.36 13.94 2.92
CA ALA A 113 -3.81 12.84 2.07
C ALA A 113 -2.84 12.66 0.88
N HIS A 114 -2.15 11.53 0.86
CA HIS A 114 -1.25 11.14 -0.21
C HIS A 114 -1.17 9.61 -0.27
N TRP A 115 -1.11 9.03 -1.47
CA TRP A 115 -1.13 7.57 -1.64
C TRP A 115 0.10 6.88 -1.03
N SER A 116 1.24 7.59 -0.92
CA SER A 116 2.41 7.08 -0.21
C SER A 116 2.13 6.71 1.25
N ASN A 117 1.09 7.27 1.88
CA ASN A 117 0.72 6.95 3.26
C ASN A 117 0.39 5.46 3.46
N TYR A 118 -0.14 4.76 2.43
CA TYR A 118 -0.35 3.31 2.49
C TYR A 118 0.97 2.54 2.65
N ILE A 119 2.02 3.00 1.95
CA ILE A 119 3.34 2.37 1.96
C ILE A 119 4.09 2.77 3.24
N LYS A 120 4.03 4.04 3.63
CA LYS A 120 4.60 4.55 4.89
C LYS A 120 4.03 3.81 6.10
N GLY A 121 2.71 3.61 6.14
CA GLY A 121 2.04 2.84 7.20
C GLY A 121 2.53 1.39 7.27
N ALA A 122 2.64 0.70 6.14
CA ALA A 122 3.12 -0.68 6.09
C ALA A 122 4.60 -0.81 6.52
N VAL A 123 5.46 0.10 6.05
CA VAL A 123 6.88 0.16 6.43
C VAL A 123 7.02 0.43 7.93
N LEU A 124 6.26 1.39 8.46
CA LEU A 124 6.29 1.77 9.86
C LEU A 124 5.80 0.63 10.77
N TYR A 125 4.65 0.03 10.44
CA TYR A 125 4.13 -1.14 11.15
C TYR A 125 5.16 -2.28 11.20
N SER A 126 5.74 -2.62 10.05
CA SER A 126 6.71 -3.71 9.95
C SER A 126 7.99 -3.41 10.74
N SER A 127 8.45 -2.16 10.73
CA SER A 127 9.66 -1.73 11.45
C SER A 127 9.47 -1.73 12.97
N LEU A 128 8.27 -1.42 13.46
CA LEU A 128 7.94 -1.49 14.88
C LEU A 128 7.72 -2.94 15.35
N ARG A 129 7.08 -3.77 14.52
CA ARG A 129 6.76 -5.16 14.85
C ARG A 129 7.99 -6.07 14.83
N ASP A 130 8.85 -5.92 13.84
CA ASP A 130 10.01 -6.79 13.61
C ASP A 130 11.27 -5.95 13.27
N PRO A 131 11.79 -5.11 14.19
CA PRO A 131 12.86 -4.15 13.90
C PRO A 131 14.15 -4.79 13.36
N ASP A 132 14.48 -6.00 13.83
CA ASP A 132 15.69 -6.70 13.38
C ASP A 132 15.59 -7.28 11.97
N LYS A 133 14.38 -7.40 11.41
CA LYS A 133 14.14 -7.96 10.07
C LYS A 133 14.10 -6.89 8.99
N VAL A 134 13.72 -5.66 9.32
CA VAL A 134 13.58 -4.59 8.33
C VAL A 134 14.88 -3.82 8.19
N ARG A 135 15.77 -4.32 7.31
CA ARG A 135 17.13 -3.78 7.08
C ARG A 135 17.36 -3.20 5.69
N LYS A 136 16.37 -3.35 4.81
CA LYS A 136 16.45 -2.94 3.41
C LYS A 136 15.24 -2.12 3.02
N GLY A 137 15.51 -1.02 2.35
CA GLY A 137 14.58 -0.28 1.54
C GLY A 137 14.31 -1.01 0.24
N PHE A 138 13.48 -0.41 -0.61
CA PHE A 138 13.10 -1.02 -1.87
C PHE A 138 12.58 0.04 -2.85
N ARG A 139 12.78 -0.23 -4.13
CA ARG A 139 12.09 0.49 -5.21
C ARG A 139 10.91 -0.34 -5.66
N PHE A 140 9.83 0.31 -6.04
CA PHE A 140 8.70 -0.39 -6.60
C PHE A 140 7.90 0.47 -7.58
N THR A 141 7.18 -0.22 -8.46
CA THR A 141 6.15 0.36 -9.32
C THR A 141 4.85 -0.39 -9.12
N ILE A 142 3.73 0.31 -9.21
CA ILE A 142 2.40 -0.30 -9.12
C ILE A 142 1.58 -0.07 -10.39
N ASP A 143 0.78 -1.08 -10.72
CA ASP A 143 -0.35 -0.96 -11.62
C ASP A 143 -1.59 -1.48 -10.91
N SER A 144 -2.71 -0.77 -11.03
CA SER A 144 -3.96 -1.14 -10.37
C SER A 144 -5.14 -0.97 -11.30
N THR A 145 -5.97 -2.01 -11.39
CA THR A 145 -7.31 -1.93 -11.99
C THR A 145 -8.39 -1.73 -10.93
N ILE A 146 -8.04 -1.71 -9.64
CA ILE A 146 -8.98 -1.43 -8.55
C ILE A 146 -9.47 0.01 -8.72
N PRO A 147 -10.78 0.26 -8.87
CA PRO A 147 -11.29 1.61 -8.98
C PRO A 147 -10.90 2.40 -7.72
N PRO A 148 -10.29 3.58 -7.85
CA PRO A 148 -10.09 4.44 -6.70
C PRO A 148 -11.46 4.81 -6.15
N ARG A 149 -11.57 4.93 -4.83
CA ARG A 149 -12.80 5.45 -4.23
C ARG A 149 -12.95 6.91 -4.66
N GLU A 150 -13.75 7.17 -5.68
CA GLU A 150 -14.31 8.50 -5.90
C GLU A 150 -14.98 8.89 -4.59
N ALA A 151 -14.51 9.95 -3.94
CA ALA A 151 -15.35 10.66 -3.01
C ALA A 151 -16.60 11.02 -3.81
N HIS A 152 -17.74 10.42 -3.48
CA HIS A 152 -19.04 10.89 -3.95
C HIS A 152 -19.09 12.40 -3.68
N ARG A 153 -18.75 13.22 -4.67
CA ARG A 153 -19.10 14.64 -4.70
C ARG A 153 -20.60 14.63 -4.91
N HIS A 154 -21.35 14.54 -3.82
CA HIS A 154 -22.69 15.08 -3.84
C HIS A 154 -22.55 16.56 -4.21
N PRO A 155 -23.15 17.04 -5.30
CA PRO A 155 -23.33 18.47 -5.47
C PRO A 155 -24.10 18.94 -4.25
N ARG A 156 -23.53 19.88 -3.49
CA ARG A 156 -24.31 20.64 -2.51
C ARG A 156 -25.44 21.31 -3.30
N GLN A 157 -26.67 20.82 -3.10
CA GLN A 157 -27.87 21.59 -3.39
C GLN A 157 -28.04 22.64 -2.30
#